data_AF-R4LHG6-F1
#
_entry.id   AF-R4LHG6-F1
#
_cell.length_a   1.000
_cell.length_b   1.000
_cell.length_c   1.000
_cell.angle_alpha   90.00
_cell.angle_beta   90.00
_cell.angle_gamma   90.00
#
_symmetry.space_group_name_H-M   'P 1'
#
loop_
_entity.id
_entity.type
_entity.pdbx_description
1 polymer ?
#
loop_
_entity_poly.entity_id
_entity_poly.type
_entity_poly.pdbx_seq_one_letter_code
_entity_poly.pdbx_strand_id
1 'polypeptide(L)' 'MICRMAGPFMIVMRGYDIAHVDAVLKQADDALASGSDTLRASARAMIQDVQFRWRFRGYARYEVDRAVSERLQQLTQG' A
#
# COMPACT_ATOMS: atom_id res chain seq x y z
N MET A 1 5.47 -4.59 -25.85
CA MET A 1 4.83 -3.82 -24.76
C MET A 1 5.80 -3.83 -23.59
N ILE A 2 6.46 -2.70 -23.30
CA ILE A 2 7.61 -2.65 -22.37
C ILE A 2 7.07 -2.25 -20.99
N CYS A 3 6.89 -3.22 -20.09
CA CYS A 3 6.56 -2.96 -18.69
C CYS A 3 7.83 -2.45 -17.98
N ARG A 4 7.84 -1.19 -17.55
CA ARG A 4 8.92 -0.60 -16.74
C ARG A 4 8.58 -0.84 -15.26
N MET A 5 9.44 -1.57 -14.54
CA MET A 5 9.40 -1.65 -13.07
C MET A 5 9.69 -0.26 -12.48
N ALA A 6 8.80 0.25 -11.64
CA ALA A 6 9.06 1.39 -10.78
C ALA A 6 8.79 0.91 -9.34
N GLY A 7 9.84 0.48 -8.64
CA GLY A 7 9.69 -0.24 -7.36
C GLY A 7 9.31 -1.72 -7.53
N PRO A 8 8.83 -2.40 -6.47
CA PRO A 8 8.52 -3.84 -6.48
C PRO A 8 7.25 -4.21 -7.27
N PHE A 9 6.55 -3.23 -7.83
CA PHE A 9 5.24 -3.42 -8.47
C PHE A 9 5.29 -3.17 -9.98
N MET A 10 4.51 -3.95 -10.72
CA MET A 10 4.27 -3.77 -12.14
C MET A 10 3.33 -2.59 -12.40
N ILE A 11 3.74 -1.73 -13.33
CA ILE A 11 2.90 -0.65 -13.84
C ILE A 11 2.00 -1.20 -14.95
N VAL A 12 0.69 -1.10 -14.75
CA VAL A 12 -0.33 -1.52 -15.72
C VAL A 12 -1.16 -0.34 -16.21
N MET A 13 -1.81 -0.51 -17.36
CA MET A 13 -2.86 0.40 -17.78
C MET A 13 -4.14 0.11 -16.97
N ARG A 14 -4.68 1.11 -16.26
CA ARG A 14 -5.75 1.00 -15.24
C ARG A 14 -5.31 0.35 -13.91
N GLY A 15 -4.30 0.96 -13.29
CA GLY A 15 -3.85 0.59 -11.95
C GLY A 15 -4.29 1.60 -10.88
N TYR A 16 -3.87 1.35 -9.65
CA TYR A 16 -3.98 2.33 -8.57
C TYR A 16 -2.93 3.43 -8.72
N ASP A 17 -3.26 4.65 -8.30
CA ASP A 17 -2.34 5.78 -8.34
C ASP A 17 -1.06 5.48 -7.54
N ILE A 18 0.09 5.52 -8.22
CA ILE A 18 1.39 5.15 -7.66
C ILE A 18 1.72 6.01 -6.43
N ALA A 19 1.55 7.33 -6.54
CA ALA A 19 1.89 8.24 -5.45
C ALA A 19 0.99 8.02 -4.24
N HIS A 20 -0.30 7.73 -4.48
CA HIS A 20 -1.22 7.42 -3.41
C HIS A 20 -0.89 6.09 -2.71
N VAL A 21 -0.58 5.04 -3.48
CA VAL A 21 -0.18 3.74 -2.92
C VAL A 21 1.11 3.87 -2.12
N ASP A 22 2.13 4.54 -2.66
CA ASP A 22 3.41 4.74 -1.98
C ASP A 22 3.25 5.51 -0.66
N ALA A 23 2.40 6.55 -0.63
CA ALA A 23 2.14 7.31 0.58
C ALA A 23 1.50 6.45 1.68
N VAL A 24 0.52 5.61 1.31
CA VAL A 24 -0.18 4.72 2.24
C VAL A 24 0.76 3.64 2.78
N LEU A 25 1.54 3.00 1.90
CA LEU A 25 2.50 1.97 2.31
C LEU A 25 3.60 2.56 3.19
N LYS A 26 4.12 3.74 2.86
CA LYS A 26 5.11 4.43 3.68
C LYS A 26 4.58 4.71 5.09
N GLN A 27 3.33 5.18 5.21
CA GLN A 27 2.74 5.46 6.51
C GLN A 27 2.55 4.18 7.35
N ALA A 28 2.22 3.06 6.71
CA ALA A 28 2.17 1.75 7.35
C ALA A 28 3.54 1.31 7.86
N ASP A 29 4.58 1.43 7.03
CA ASP A 29 5.95 1.07 7.37
C ASP A 29 6.51 1.96 8.50
N ASP A 30 6.23 3.27 8.49
CA ASP A 30 6.63 4.19 9.55
C ASP A 30 5.94 3.83 10.89
N ALA A 31 4.66 3.42 10.87
CA ALA A 31 3.94 2.98 12.06
C ALA A 31 4.47 1.65 12.62
N LEU A 32 4.84 0.71 11.74
CA LEU A 32 5.51 -0.54 12.11
C LEU A 32 6.88 -0.27 12.75
N ALA A 33 7.67 0.63 12.15
CA ALA A 33 9.00 1.00 12.65
C ALA A 33 8.96 1.72 14.02
N SER A 34 7.90 2.48 14.29
CA SER A 34 7.74 3.19 15.57
C SER A 34 7.45 2.26 16.77
N GLY A 35 7.01 1.02 16.53
CA GLY A 35 6.71 0.04 17.58
C GLY A 35 5.49 0.34 18.47
N SER A 36 4.84 1.50 18.30
CA SER A 36 3.74 1.94 19.16
C SER A 36 2.41 1.30 18.77
N ASP A 37 1.73 0.63 19.71
CA ASP A 37 0.43 -0.02 19.48
C ASP A 37 -0.64 0.95 18.96
N THR A 38 -0.62 2.20 19.44
CA THR A 38 -1.58 3.24 19.01
C THR A 38 -1.37 3.66 17.56
N LEU A 39 -0.11 3.84 17.14
CA LEU A 39 0.22 4.15 15.75
C LEU A 39 -0.09 2.96 14.84
N ARG A 40 0.14 1.73 15.30
CA ARG A 40 -0.20 0.51 14.56
C ARG A 40 -1.72 0.38 14.36
N ALA A 41 -2.52 0.58 15.42
CA ALA A 41 -3.98 0.56 15.33
C ALA A 41 -4.53 1.68 14.41
N SER A 42 -3.94 2.88 14.48
CA SER A 42 -4.31 3.99 13.60
C SER A 42 -3.97 3.70 12.13
N ALA A 43 -2.77 3.18 11.86
CA ALA A 43 -2.36 2.81 10.50
C ALA A 43 -3.24 1.69 9.94
N ARG A 44 -3.61 0.71 10.77
CA ARG A 44 -4.56 -0.35 10.39
C ARG A 44 -5.91 0.24 9.97
N ALA A 45 -6.48 1.15 10.76
CA ALA A 45 -7.75 1.79 10.44
C ALA A 45 -7.68 2.60 9.14
N MET A 46 -6.59 3.35 8.92
CA MET A 46 -6.37 4.07 7.68
C MET A 46 -6.29 3.14 6.47
N ILE A 47 -5.55 2.04 6.56
CA ILE A 47 -5.42 1.05 5.48
C ILE A 47 -6.75 0.33 5.20
N GLN A 48 -7.59 0.12 6.21
CA GLN A 48 -8.91 -0.50 6.02
C GLN A 48 -9.91 0.45 5.36
N ASP A 49 -9.81 1.75 5.61
CA ASP A 49 -10.70 2.76 5.05
C ASP A 49 -10.20 3.35 3.72
N VAL A 50 -8.94 3.12 3.37
CA VAL A 50 -8.35 3.73 2.16
C VAL A 50 -9.02 3.22 0.89
N GLN A 51 -9.53 4.16 0.11
CA GLN A 51 -10.02 3.86 -1.24
C GLN A 51 -9.01 4.34 -2.28
N PHE A 52 -8.33 3.38 -2.90
CA PHE A 52 -7.36 3.66 -3.93
C PHE A 52 -8.04 4.16 -5.21
N ARG A 53 -7.73 5.40 -5.60
CA ARG A 53 -8.23 5.99 -6.85
C ARG A 53 -7.62 5.31 -8.06
N TRP A 54 -8.46 5.02 -9.06
CA TRP A 54 -8.04 4.43 -10.31
C TRP A 54 -7.40 5.46 -11.23
N ARG A 55 -6.30 5.08 -11.90
CA ARG A 55 -5.60 5.91 -12.88
C ARG A 55 -5.25 5.10 -14.11
N PHE A 56 -5.16 5.77 -15.26
CA PHE A 56 -4.81 5.13 -16.52
C PHE A 56 -3.42 4.47 -16.50
N ARG A 57 -2.51 4.94 -15.64
CA ARG A 57 -1.20 4.34 -15.42
C ARG A 57 -0.97 4.25 -13.91
N GLY A 58 -0.84 3.04 -13.40
CA GLY A 58 -0.80 2.79 -11.97
C GLY A 58 -0.25 1.42 -11.63
N TYR A 59 -0.08 1.15 -10.33
CA TYR A 59 0.30 -0.18 -9.87
C TYR A 59 -0.81 -1.20 -10.07
N ALA A 60 -0.41 -2.44 -10.38
CA ALA A 60 -1.35 -3.53 -10.55
C ALA A 60 -2.13 -3.78 -9.27
N ARG A 61 -3.47 -3.75 -9.37
CA ARG A 61 -4.37 -3.86 -8.21
C ARG A 61 -4.06 -5.08 -7.36
N TYR A 62 -3.85 -6.24 -7.99
CA TYR A 62 -3.56 -7.49 -7.27
C TYR A 62 -2.26 -7.42 -6.45
N GLU A 63 -1.25 -6.67 -6.89
CA GLU A 63 0.01 -6.54 -6.15
C GLU A 63 -0.12 -5.56 -4.99
N VAL A 64 -0.85 -4.47 -5.21
CA VAL A 64 -1.16 -3.49 -4.15
C VAL A 64 -2.02 -4.14 -3.08
N ASP A 65 -3.08 -4.84 -3.45
CA ASP A 65 -3.98 -5.53 -2.52
C ASP A 65 -3.21 -6.59 -1.71
N ARG A 66 -2.26 -7.31 -2.33
CA ARG A 66 -1.39 -8.26 -1.64
C ARG A 66 -0.47 -7.56 -0.64
N ALA A 67 0.22 -6.50 -1.06
CA ALA A 67 1.13 -5.75 -0.20
C ALA A 67 0.39 -5.11 0.99
N VAL A 68 -0.80 -4.56 0.73
CA VAL A 68 -1.70 -4.01 1.76
C VAL A 68 -2.10 -5.09 2.76
N SER A 69 -2.49 -6.27 2.27
CA SER A 69 -2.87 -7.40 3.12
C SER A 69 -1.69 -7.89 4.00
N GLU A 70 -0.49 -7.96 3.43
CA GLU A 70 0.74 -8.31 4.16
C GLU A 70 1.03 -7.31 5.30
N ARG A 71 0.93 -6.00 5.05
CA ARG A 71 1.10 -4.96 6.09
C ARG A 71 0.01 -5.04 7.15
N LEU A 72 -1.24 -5.28 6.75
CA LEU A 72 -2.35 -5.41 7.69
C LEU A 72 -2.14 -6.58 8.66
N GLN A 73 -1.61 -7.69 8.17
CA GLN A 73 -1.24 -8.83 9.01
C GLN A 73 -0.11 -8.47 9.97
N GLN A 74 0.94 -7.80 9.51
CA GLN A 74 2.04 -7.35 10.36
C GLN A 74 1.58 -6.39 11.46
N LEU A 75 0.71 -5.43 11.13
CA LEU A 75 0.12 -4.49 12.08
C LEU A 75 -0.78 -5.15 13.12
N THR A 76 -1.31 -6.34 12.83
CA THR A 76 -2.17 -7.13 13.74
C THR A 76 -1.37 -8.10 14.60
N GLN A 77 -0.18 -8.53 14.14
CA GLN A 77 0.66 -9.55 14.78
C GLN A 77 1.78 -8.99 15.66
N GLY A 78 2.16 -7.72 15.48
CA GLY A 78 3.04 -7.00 16.41
C GLY A 78 2.30 -6.49 17.62
#